data_AF-A0A9N7MNH8-F1
#
_entry.id   AF-A0A9N7MNH8-F1
#
_cell.length_a   1.000
_cell.length_b   1.000
_cell.length_c   1.000
_cell.angle_alpha   90.00
_cell.angle_beta   90.00
_cell.angle_gamma   90.00
#
_symmetry.space_group_name_H-M   'P 1'
#
loop_
_entity.id
_entity.type
_entity.pdbx_description
1 polymer ?
#
loop_
_entity_poly.entity_id
_entity_poly.type
_entity_poly.pdbx_seq_one_letter_code
_entity_poly.pdbx_strand_id
1 'polypeptide(L)'
;MAARSLFHCAASRAIPVPLCYENGHLYSHGKSEDEHGHTTVTCPASDEKIETQGEFVEEDSEITSWLESYEVQDWISCVWGTTQDAMTCQIIVGAALAVWYPSLVKRRLPAVVVHRLVKLVMAMNDKYSAAAAEILAEGMESTWRACLVSEIPHLIGDIFFQVECVSSKSSINAYGQNPVASLSIRDTLVGILLPSLAMADIPGYLHVIESQIWSTASDSPVHVVALMTLIRVVRGCPRNLAPYLDKVVIFILQTMDPGNLTMRRNCLQSSMTALKEVVRVFPMIALNDASTRLAVGDAIGEINNASIRVYDMQSMTKVKVLDASGPPGLPNLLGGTIEKAITTAISALSFSPDGEGLVAFSECGLMIRWWSLGSVWWEKLSRNLVPVQCTKVIFLPPWEGFSPTSTRSSIMATMLHDDERANSPGNNKAASEMDRLKLLIHNLDLSYRLEWVGDRKVKLSQHSNELGTFQL
;
A
#
# COMPACT_ATOMS: atom_id res chain seq x y z
N MET A 1 22.40 10.75 9.99
CA MET A 1 22.28 12.08 9.35
C MET A 1 23.61 12.57 8.78
N ALA A 2 24.65 12.87 9.56
CA ALA A 2 25.94 13.37 9.03
C ALA A 2 26.60 12.44 8.00
N ALA A 3 26.66 11.13 8.26
CA ALA A 3 27.18 10.14 7.32
C ALA A 3 26.40 10.12 5.99
N ARG A 4 25.07 10.31 6.07
CA ARG A 4 24.20 10.36 4.89
C ARG A 4 24.44 11.62 4.05
N SER A 5 24.62 12.77 4.70
CA SER A 5 25.01 14.01 4.00
C SER A 5 26.36 13.87 3.29
N LEU A 6 27.35 13.28 3.97
CA LEU A 6 28.67 13.01 3.36
C LEU A 6 28.55 12.07 2.17
N PHE A 7 27.73 11.01 2.28
CA PHE A 7 27.46 10.10 1.18
C PHE A 7 26.89 10.85 -0.03
N HIS A 8 25.86 11.68 0.15
CA HIS A 8 25.27 12.43 -0.96
C HIS A 8 26.25 13.41 -1.63
N CYS A 9 27.20 13.99 -0.87
CA CYS A 9 28.26 14.83 -1.44
C CYS A 9 29.28 14.05 -2.27
N ALA A 10 29.56 12.80 -1.91
CA ALA A 10 30.57 11.96 -2.57
C ALA A 10 30.00 11.09 -3.71
N ALA A 11 28.74 10.69 -3.61
CA ALA A 11 28.14 9.66 -4.47
C ALA A 11 28.21 9.99 -5.96
N SER A 12 28.05 11.25 -6.37
CA SER A 12 28.14 11.64 -7.79
C SER A 12 29.57 11.63 -8.37
N ARG A 13 30.60 11.61 -7.52
CA ARG A 13 32.01 11.79 -7.92
C ARG A 13 32.85 10.52 -7.78
N ALA A 14 32.35 9.54 -7.03
CA ALA A 14 33.13 8.38 -6.59
C ALA A 14 32.35 7.07 -6.73
N ILE A 15 31.51 6.95 -7.78
CA ILE A 15 30.84 5.67 -8.08
C ILE A 15 31.89 4.66 -8.54
N PRO A 16 31.96 3.47 -7.91
CA PRO A 16 32.86 2.42 -8.36
C PRO A 16 32.57 2.03 -9.81
N VAL A 17 33.62 1.89 -10.62
CA VAL A 17 33.53 1.53 -12.05
C VAL A 17 32.62 0.32 -12.30
N PRO A 18 32.69 -0.79 -11.52
CA PRO A 18 31.81 -1.95 -11.74
C PRO A 18 30.31 -1.65 -11.59
N LEU A 19 29.95 -0.57 -10.89
CA LEU A 19 28.57 -0.16 -10.61
C LEU A 19 28.08 0.96 -11.52
N CYS A 20 28.99 1.71 -12.14
CA CYS A 20 28.69 2.92 -12.89
C CYS A 20 27.95 2.60 -14.19
N TYR A 21 26.94 3.40 -14.53
CA TYR A 21 26.30 3.35 -15.83
C TYR A 21 27.23 3.99 -16.87
N GLU A 22 27.83 3.18 -17.76
CA GLU A 22 28.63 3.69 -18.88
C GLU A 22 27.71 4.28 -19.95
N ASN A 23 27.41 5.57 -19.84
CA ASN A 23 27.14 6.37 -21.04
C ASN A 23 28.49 6.89 -21.55
N GLY A 24 28.83 6.52 -22.78
CA GLY A 24 30.15 6.71 -23.38
C GLY A 24 30.79 8.07 -23.11
N HIS A 25 32.09 8.02 -22.81
CA HIS A 25 33.04 9.14 -22.76
C HIS A 25 32.58 10.38 -22.00
N LEU A 26 32.98 10.50 -20.74
CA LEU A 26 33.64 11.73 -20.29
C LEU A 26 34.51 11.39 -19.06
N TYR A 27 35.73 11.93 -19.07
CA TYR A 27 36.76 11.86 -18.01
C TYR A 27 37.74 10.67 -18.04
N SER A 28 38.48 10.56 -19.16
CA SER A 28 39.91 10.24 -19.09
C SER A 28 40.68 11.53 -19.37
N HIS A 29 41.13 12.20 -18.32
CA HIS A 29 42.06 13.32 -18.44
C HIS A 29 43.49 12.77 -18.53
N GLY A 30 44.08 12.82 -19.73
CA GLY A 30 45.44 12.38 -19.99
C GLY A 30 46.00 12.91 -21.31
N LYS A 31 46.59 14.11 -21.24
CA LYS A 31 47.61 14.73 -22.14
C LYS A 31 47.37 14.86 -23.65
N SER A 32 47.57 16.10 -24.13
CA SER A 32 48.42 16.50 -25.29
C SER A 32 47.74 17.53 -26.17
N GLU A 33 48.47 18.60 -26.45
CA GLU A 33 48.23 19.63 -27.47
C GLU A 33 48.11 18.97 -28.86
N ASP A 34 47.14 19.41 -29.68
CA ASP A 34 47.43 20.03 -31.00
C ASP A 34 46.15 20.53 -31.72
N GLU A 35 46.40 21.44 -32.66
CA GLU A 35 45.49 22.39 -33.32
C GLU A 35 44.53 21.84 -34.40
N HIS A 36 43.41 22.58 -34.53
CA HIS A 36 42.64 22.93 -35.74
C HIS A 36 41.97 21.87 -36.64
N GLY A 37 40.64 22.06 -36.83
CA GLY A 37 39.90 21.59 -38.01
C GLY A 37 38.38 21.60 -37.84
N HIS A 38 37.71 22.66 -38.30
CA HIS A 38 36.25 22.72 -38.43
C HIS A 38 35.71 21.71 -39.45
N THR A 39 34.65 20.96 -39.13
CA THR A 39 33.58 20.61 -40.10
C THR A 39 32.28 20.30 -39.36
N THR A 40 31.19 20.86 -39.87
CA THR A 40 29.81 20.77 -39.39
C THR A 40 29.14 19.46 -39.83
N VAL A 41 28.05 19.11 -39.13
CA VAL A 41 26.89 18.27 -39.54
C VAL A 41 26.84 16.83 -38.96
N THR A 42 25.78 16.64 -38.15
CA THR A 42 24.76 15.56 -38.13
C THR A 42 24.63 14.86 -36.78
N CYS A 43 23.51 15.09 -36.08
CA CYS A 43 23.06 14.25 -34.97
C CYS A 43 22.57 12.91 -35.52
N PRO A 44 23.10 11.75 -35.08
CA PRO A 44 22.39 10.49 -35.22
C PRO A 44 21.46 10.30 -34.01
N ALA A 45 20.24 9.87 -34.32
CA ALA A 45 19.22 9.49 -33.37
C ALA A 45 19.70 8.37 -32.45
N SER A 46 19.12 8.34 -31.25
CA SER A 46 19.23 7.30 -30.23
C SER A 46 19.02 5.90 -30.83
N ASP A 47 20.11 5.14 -30.94
CA ASP A 47 20.08 3.72 -31.25
C ASP A 47 19.94 2.97 -29.92
N GLU A 48 18.74 2.44 -29.64
CA GLU A 48 18.51 1.47 -28.58
C GLU A 48 19.31 0.20 -28.92
N LYS A 49 20.52 0.10 -28.38
CA LYS A 49 21.36 -1.09 -28.49
C LYS A 49 20.64 -2.24 -27.78
N ILE A 50 20.24 -3.27 -28.53
CA ILE A 50 19.65 -4.50 -28.00
C ILE A 50 20.75 -5.22 -27.21
N GLU A 51 20.75 -5.07 -25.88
CA GLU A 51 21.64 -5.76 -24.94
C GLU A 51 21.39 -7.28 -25.01
N THR A 52 22.45 -8.05 -25.21
CA THR A 52 22.37 -9.51 -25.39
C THR A 52 22.50 -10.26 -24.06
N GLN A 53 21.86 -11.43 -23.96
CA GLN A 53 21.82 -12.25 -22.72
C GLN A 53 23.20 -12.62 -22.15
N GLY A 54 24.27 -12.55 -22.93
CA GLY A 54 25.65 -12.78 -22.49
C GLY A 54 26.28 -11.60 -21.75
N GLU A 55 26.02 -10.35 -22.19
CA GLU A 55 26.51 -9.12 -21.53
C GLU A 55 25.95 -9.02 -20.11
N PHE A 56 24.70 -9.45 -19.93
CA PHE A 56 24.02 -9.49 -18.65
C PHE A 56 24.71 -10.38 -17.61
N VAL A 57 25.21 -11.57 -17.98
CA VAL A 57 25.86 -12.50 -17.04
C VAL A 57 27.23 -11.97 -16.61
N GLU A 58 27.95 -11.34 -17.53
CA GLU A 58 29.25 -10.72 -17.25
C GLU A 58 29.09 -9.52 -16.31
N GLU A 59 28.12 -8.64 -16.55
CA GLU A 59 27.80 -7.52 -15.66
C GLU A 59 27.43 -7.96 -14.23
N ASP A 60 26.60 -8.99 -14.07
CA ASP A 60 26.25 -9.51 -12.75
C ASP A 60 27.49 -10.05 -12.00
N SER A 61 28.43 -10.63 -12.74
CA SER A 61 29.66 -11.19 -12.19
C SER A 61 30.63 -10.10 -11.72
N GLU A 62 30.74 -8.98 -12.46
CA GLU A 62 31.54 -7.81 -12.07
C GLU A 62 30.96 -7.13 -10.82
N ILE A 63 29.64 -6.94 -10.78
CA ILE A 63 28.95 -6.36 -9.63
C ILE A 63 29.15 -7.27 -8.41
N THR A 64 28.99 -8.58 -8.61
CA THR A 64 29.17 -9.57 -7.54
C THR A 64 30.61 -9.60 -7.03
N SER A 65 31.61 -9.56 -7.92
CA SER A 65 33.02 -9.55 -7.52
C SER A 65 33.36 -8.28 -6.74
N TRP A 66 32.79 -7.13 -7.11
CA TRP A 66 32.96 -5.89 -6.36
C TRP A 66 32.33 -5.97 -4.97
N LEU A 67 31.12 -6.52 -4.84
CA LEU A 67 30.43 -6.69 -3.55
C LEU A 67 31.15 -7.68 -2.61
N GLU A 68 31.95 -8.59 -3.16
CA GLU A 68 32.75 -9.56 -2.42
C GLU A 68 34.23 -9.14 -2.32
N SER A 69 34.61 -8.03 -2.94
CA SER A 69 35.98 -7.54 -2.96
C SER A 69 36.37 -6.97 -1.59
N TYR A 70 37.63 -7.11 -1.24
CA TYR A 70 38.17 -6.62 0.04
C TYR A 70 39.45 -5.79 -0.17
N GLU A 71 39.71 -5.36 -1.41
CA GLU A 71 41.02 -4.89 -1.86
C GLU A 71 41.46 -3.53 -1.28
N VAL A 72 40.58 -2.74 -0.67
CA VAL A 72 40.97 -1.45 -0.07
C VAL A 72 41.10 -1.60 1.46
N GLN A 73 42.19 -2.21 1.90
CA GLN A 73 42.50 -2.51 3.31
C GLN A 73 42.83 -1.28 4.17
N ASP A 74 43.14 -0.13 3.57
CA ASP A 74 43.66 1.04 4.29
C ASP A 74 42.67 1.65 5.28
N TRP A 75 41.40 1.80 4.90
CA TRP A 75 40.39 2.44 5.77
C TRP A 75 39.87 1.51 6.88
N ILE A 76 39.84 0.19 6.64
CA ILE A 76 39.33 -0.79 7.60
C ILE A 76 40.25 -0.81 8.83
N SER A 77 41.56 -0.68 8.62
CA SER A 77 42.56 -0.58 9.69
C SER A 77 42.36 0.66 10.57
N CYS A 78 41.98 1.80 9.97
CA CYS A 78 41.71 3.05 10.68
C CYS A 78 40.46 2.98 11.58
N VAL A 79 39.49 2.13 11.23
CA VAL A 79 38.22 1.96 11.97
C VAL A 79 38.22 0.68 12.82
N TRP A 80 39.34 -0.04 12.87
CA TRP A 80 39.47 -1.32 13.59
C TRP A 80 38.41 -2.34 13.14
N GLY A 81 38.06 -2.33 11.85
CA GLY A 81 37.06 -3.22 11.26
C GLY A 81 37.62 -4.57 10.83
N THR A 82 36.72 -5.50 10.54
CA THR A 82 37.03 -6.81 9.95
C THR A 82 36.80 -6.82 8.43
N THR A 83 37.27 -7.86 7.75
CA THR A 83 36.97 -8.07 6.31
C THR A 83 35.48 -8.23 6.05
N GLN A 84 34.74 -8.83 6.98
CA GLN A 84 33.28 -8.96 6.92
C GLN A 84 32.59 -7.58 7.02
N ASP A 85 33.11 -6.68 7.84
CA ASP A 85 32.60 -5.31 7.97
C ASP A 85 32.76 -4.55 6.64
N ALA A 86 33.85 -4.77 5.91
CA ALA A 86 34.09 -4.16 4.60
C ALA A 86 33.11 -4.65 3.52
N MET A 87 32.92 -5.96 3.41
CA MET A 87 31.93 -6.54 2.48
C MET A 87 30.51 -6.04 2.81
N THR A 88 30.19 -5.96 4.10
CA THR A 88 28.89 -5.45 4.57
C THR A 88 28.69 -3.99 4.20
N CYS A 89 29.73 -3.15 4.38
CA CYS A 89 29.71 -1.75 3.94
C CYS A 89 29.53 -1.62 2.43
N GLN A 90 30.17 -2.47 1.62
CA GLN A 90 29.97 -2.46 0.16
C GLN A 90 28.53 -2.80 -0.23
N ILE A 91 27.90 -3.78 0.42
CA ILE A 91 26.48 -4.12 0.21
C ILE A 91 25.60 -2.90 0.55
N ILE A 92 25.85 -2.24 1.69
CA ILE A 92 25.10 -1.05 2.11
C ILE A 92 25.29 0.11 1.12
N VAL A 93 26.53 0.36 0.67
CA VAL A 93 26.85 1.42 -0.29
C VAL A 93 26.22 1.13 -1.65
N GLY A 94 26.35 -0.10 -2.15
CA GLY A 94 25.72 -0.53 -3.41
C GLY A 94 24.20 -0.40 -3.35
N ALA A 95 23.58 -0.77 -2.22
CA ALA A 95 22.15 -0.59 -1.99
C ALA A 95 21.75 0.89 -1.96
N ALA A 96 22.50 1.73 -1.24
CA ALA A 96 22.25 3.16 -1.18
C ALA A 96 22.38 3.85 -2.55
N LEU A 97 23.38 3.46 -3.36
CA LEU A 97 23.52 3.96 -4.74
C LEU A 97 22.33 3.53 -5.61
N ALA A 98 21.88 2.28 -5.50
CA ALA A 98 20.73 1.76 -6.24
C ALA A 98 19.42 2.49 -5.89
N VAL A 99 19.26 2.95 -4.65
CA VAL A 99 18.05 3.67 -4.20
C VAL A 99 18.14 5.17 -4.49
N TRP A 100 19.25 5.82 -4.15
CA TRP A 100 19.35 7.29 -4.19
C TRP A 100 19.85 7.83 -5.53
N TYR A 101 20.57 7.03 -6.31
CA TYR A 101 21.15 7.43 -7.59
C TYR A 101 20.92 6.40 -8.71
N PRO A 102 19.66 5.96 -8.95
CA PRO A 102 19.36 4.90 -9.92
C PRO A 102 19.77 5.24 -11.37
N SER A 103 19.91 6.53 -11.71
CA SER A 103 20.34 6.99 -13.03
C SER A 103 21.85 6.90 -13.27
N LEU A 104 22.65 6.76 -12.21
CA LEU A 104 24.11 6.75 -12.29
C LEU A 104 24.70 5.35 -12.20
N VAL A 105 23.86 4.34 -11.92
CA VAL A 105 24.28 2.95 -11.72
C VAL A 105 23.69 2.00 -12.76
N LYS A 106 24.37 0.87 -12.98
CA LYS A 106 23.87 -0.21 -13.85
C LYS A 106 22.46 -0.66 -13.43
N ARG A 107 21.56 -0.86 -14.40
CA ARG A 107 20.15 -1.23 -14.15
C ARG A 107 19.97 -2.56 -13.41
N ARG A 108 20.96 -3.45 -13.49
CA ARG A 108 20.93 -4.77 -12.84
C ARG A 108 21.40 -4.75 -11.38
N LEU A 109 22.03 -3.66 -10.94
CA LEU A 109 22.54 -3.52 -9.57
C LEU A 109 21.48 -3.85 -8.50
N PRO A 110 20.21 -3.38 -8.60
CA PRO A 110 19.18 -3.72 -7.63
C PRO A 110 18.94 -5.23 -7.50
N ALA A 111 18.88 -5.95 -8.63
CA ALA A 111 18.59 -7.39 -8.63
C ALA A 111 19.69 -8.21 -7.93
N VAL A 112 20.96 -7.81 -8.10
CA VAL A 112 22.12 -8.49 -7.50
C VAL A 112 22.26 -8.16 -6.00
N VAL A 113 22.04 -6.91 -5.62
CA VAL A 113 22.27 -6.44 -4.23
C VAL A 113 21.15 -6.86 -3.28
N VAL A 114 19.89 -6.89 -3.75
CA VAL A 114 18.74 -7.00 -2.86
C VAL A 114 18.72 -8.27 -2.01
N HIS A 115 19.12 -9.41 -2.57
CA HIS A 115 19.15 -10.69 -1.84
C HIS A 115 20.22 -10.69 -0.74
N ARG A 116 21.36 -10.02 -0.99
CA ARG A 116 22.43 -9.84 0.01
C ARG A 116 21.99 -8.87 1.10
N LEU A 117 21.26 -7.82 0.73
CA LEU A 117 20.68 -6.86 1.66
C LEU A 117 19.66 -7.53 2.58
N VAL A 118 18.74 -8.34 2.03
CA VAL A 118 17.77 -9.12 2.82
C VAL A 118 18.47 -10.08 3.79
N LYS A 119 19.50 -10.80 3.32
CA LYS A 119 20.32 -11.67 4.19
C LYS A 119 20.97 -10.88 5.33
N LEU A 120 21.48 -9.68 5.04
CA LEU A 120 22.09 -8.81 6.05
C LEU A 120 21.07 -8.34 7.09
N VAL A 121 19.85 -8.00 6.67
CA VAL A 121 18.75 -7.65 7.59
C VAL A 121 18.41 -8.83 8.49
N MET A 122 18.26 -10.03 7.92
CA MET A 122 17.85 -11.23 8.65
C MET A 122 18.97 -11.86 9.49
N ALA A 123 20.23 -11.48 9.28
CA ALA A 123 21.35 -11.88 10.12
C ALA A 123 21.30 -11.27 11.54
N MET A 124 20.46 -10.25 11.77
CA MET A 124 20.26 -9.60 13.07
C MET A 124 21.56 -9.13 13.74
N ASN A 125 22.49 -8.59 12.95
CA ASN A 125 23.72 -8.01 13.46
C ASN A 125 23.52 -6.51 13.70
N ASP A 126 23.59 -6.12 14.97
CA ASP A 126 23.27 -4.77 15.44
C ASP A 126 24.07 -3.64 14.75
N LYS A 127 25.25 -3.93 14.20
CA LYS A 127 26.11 -2.92 13.56
C LYS A 127 25.56 -2.41 12.21
N TYR A 128 24.92 -3.28 11.44
CA TYR A 128 24.65 -3.03 10.02
C TYR A 128 23.21 -3.35 9.61
N SER A 129 22.56 -4.29 10.30
CA SER A 129 21.23 -4.75 9.91
C SER A 129 20.16 -3.67 10.08
N ALA A 130 20.31 -2.73 11.03
CA ALA A 130 19.42 -1.57 11.15
C ALA A 130 19.54 -0.64 9.93
N ALA A 131 20.76 -0.25 9.55
CA ALA A 131 20.99 0.57 8.35
C ALA A 131 20.53 -0.15 7.06
N ALA A 132 20.76 -1.45 6.97
CA ALA A 132 20.28 -2.28 5.87
C ALA A 132 18.75 -2.29 5.80
N ALA A 133 18.07 -2.40 6.95
CA ALA A 133 16.61 -2.37 7.04
C ALA A 133 16.05 -0.99 6.65
N GLU A 134 16.71 0.11 7.04
CA GLU A 134 16.32 1.47 6.62
C GLU A 134 16.45 1.66 5.10
N ILE A 135 17.57 1.24 4.50
CA ILE A 135 17.77 1.36 3.04
C ILE A 135 16.82 0.44 2.26
N LEU A 136 16.59 -0.77 2.78
CA LEU A 136 15.61 -1.68 2.21
C LEU A 136 14.21 -1.04 2.27
N ALA A 137 13.81 -0.49 3.41
CA ALA A 137 12.53 0.18 3.57
C ALA A 137 12.36 1.36 2.60
N GLU A 138 13.37 2.22 2.49
CA GLU A 138 13.32 3.43 1.66
C GLU A 138 13.19 3.11 0.17
N GLY A 139 13.89 2.09 -0.33
CA GLY A 139 13.83 1.72 -1.74
C GLY A 139 12.64 0.81 -2.11
N MET A 140 11.74 0.52 -1.17
CA MET A 140 10.64 -0.43 -1.42
C MET A 140 9.73 0.04 -2.55
N GLU A 141 9.34 1.30 -2.54
CA GLU A 141 8.41 1.85 -3.53
C GLU A 141 9.02 1.95 -4.94
N SER A 142 10.31 2.33 -5.02
CA SER A 142 10.96 2.70 -6.28
C SER A 142 11.79 1.59 -6.92
N THR A 143 12.54 0.84 -6.12
CA THR A 143 13.69 0.06 -6.61
C THR A 143 13.52 -1.43 -6.37
N TRP A 144 13.18 -1.80 -5.13
CA TRP A 144 13.24 -3.19 -4.67
C TRP A 144 11.96 -3.99 -4.98
N ARG A 145 10.79 -3.34 -5.04
CA ARG A 145 9.50 -4.03 -5.22
C ARG A 145 9.48 -4.93 -6.45
N ALA A 146 10.04 -4.48 -7.58
CA ALA A 146 10.10 -5.28 -8.80
C ALA A 146 10.95 -6.55 -8.64
N CYS A 147 11.98 -6.53 -7.78
CA CYS A 147 12.89 -7.65 -7.55
C CYS A 147 12.40 -8.61 -6.46
N LEU A 148 11.53 -8.16 -5.54
CA LEU A 148 11.15 -8.91 -4.34
C LEU A 148 9.68 -9.35 -4.30
N VAL A 149 8.89 -9.17 -5.36
CA VAL A 149 7.41 -9.38 -5.34
C VAL A 149 7.00 -10.70 -4.64
N SER A 150 7.65 -11.82 -4.93
CA SER A 150 7.33 -13.13 -4.35
C SER A 150 7.89 -13.37 -2.94
N GLU A 151 8.91 -12.62 -2.54
CA GLU A 151 9.62 -12.81 -1.26
C GLU A 151 9.05 -11.93 -0.15
N ILE A 152 8.36 -10.83 -0.48
CA ILE A 152 7.80 -9.89 0.50
C ILE A 152 6.92 -10.60 1.55
N PRO A 153 5.96 -11.49 1.21
CA PRO A 153 5.15 -12.17 2.22
C PRO A 153 5.97 -13.05 3.17
N HIS A 154 6.99 -13.72 2.65
CA HIS A 154 7.90 -14.56 3.45
C HIS A 154 8.70 -13.68 4.42
N LEU A 155 9.23 -12.55 3.93
CA LEU A 155 9.98 -11.61 4.76
C LEU A 155 9.13 -10.98 5.88
N ILE A 156 7.86 -10.68 5.59
CA ILE A 156 6.89 -10.22 6.60
C ILE A 156 6.69 -11.32 7.65
N GLY A 157 6.52 -12.58 7.22
CA GLY A 157 6.40 -13.73 8.10
C GLY A 157 7.63 -13.93 9.00
N ASP A 158 8.83 -13.80 8.43
CA ASP A 158 10.09 -13.88 9.18
C ASP A 158 10.19 -12.78 10.25
N ILE A 159 9.82 -11.54 9.92
CA ILE A 159 9.79 -10.43 10.90
C ILE A 159 8.82 -10.74 12.05
N PHE A 160 7.63 -11.27 11.75
CA PHE A 160 6.68 -11.67 12.79
C PHE A 160 7.20 -12.83 13.64
N PHE A 161 7.84 -13.83 13.03
CA PHE A 161 8.47 -14.93 13.75
C PHE A 161 9.57 -14.44 14.70
N GLN A 162 10.34 -13.43 14.30
CA GLN A 162 11.36 -12.82 15.15
C GLN A 162 10.75 -12.05 16.33
N VAL A 163 9.64 -11.32 16.09
CA VAL A 163 8.87 -10.65 17.16
C VAL A 163 8.38 -11.66 18.20
N GLU A 164 7.93 -12.84 17.77
CA GLU A 164 7.49 -13.93 18.65
C GLU A 164 8.66 -14.56 19.43
N CYS A 165 9.73 -14.94 18.72
CA CYS A 165 10.88 -15.64 19.30
C CYS A 165 11.61 -14.83 20.37
N VAL A 166 11.69 -13.51 20.21
CA VAL A 166 12.40 -12.65 21.17
C VAL A 166 11.53 -12.35 22.39
N SER A 167 10.21 -12.24 22.22
CA SER A 167 9.28 -11.99 23.33
C SER A 167 9.23 -13.17 24.32
N SER A 168 9.38 -14.39 23.82
CA SER A 168 9.51 -15.61 24.65
C SER A 168 10.87 -15.76 25.34
N LYS A 169 11.95 -15.18 24.78
CA LYS A 169 13.33 -15.32 25.31
C LYS A 169 13.69 -14.30 26.40
N SER A 170 12.88 -13.25 26.58
CA SER A 170 13.06 -12.27 27.66
C SER A 170 12.88 -12.87 29.07
N SER A 171 12.43 -14.13 29.20
CA SER A 171 12.13 -14.75 30.49
C SER A 171 13.15 -15.76 31.00
N ILE A 172 14.10 -16.30 30.19
CA ILE A 172 14.90 -17.45 30.65
C ILE A 172 16.43 -17.37 30.48
N ASN A 173 17.08 -16.76 29.46
CA ASN A 173 18.56 -16.89 29.35
C ASN A 173 19.27 -15.75 28.57
N ALA A 174 19.31 -14.53 29.11
CA ALA A 174 20.08 -13.42 28.53
C ALA A 174 21.46 -13.25 29.21
N TYR A 175 22.29 -14.30 29.23
CA TYR A 175 23.71 -14.18 29.56
C TYR A 175 24.54 -14.25 28.27
N GLY A 176 24.61 -13.15 27.51
CA GLY A 176 25.58 -13.07 26.41
C GLY A 176 25.30 -12.09 25.26
N GLN A 177 24.11 -11.51 25.14
CA GLN A 177 23.82 -10.51 24.10
C GLN A 177 23.42 -9.18 24.73
N ASN A 178 24.00 -8.07 24.25
CA ASN A 178 23.71 -6.73 24.73
C ASN A 178 22.22 -6.41 24.50
N PRO A 179 21.38 -6.31 25.54
CA PRO A 179 19.94 -6.18 25.39
C PRO A 179 19.52 -4.87 24.72
N VAL A 180 20.36 -3.83 24.79
CA VAL A 180 20.09 -2.50 24.20
C VAL A 180 20.21 -2.52 22.67
N ALA A 181 21.11 -3.33 22.12
CA ALA A 181 21.41 -3.34 20.70
C ALA A 181 20.37 -4.16 19.91
N SER A 182 19.93 -5.30 20.46
CA SER A 182 18.84 -6.12 19.91
C SER A 182 17.45 -5.44 19.96
N LEU A 183 17.26 -4.48 20.87
CA LEU A 183 16.06 -3.63 20.90
C LEU A 183 16.06 -2.65 19.71
N SER A 184 17.20 -2.06 19.36
CA SER A 184 17.30 -1.05 18.29
C SER A 184 16.98 -1.60 16.90
N ILE A 185 17.45 -2.82 16.60
CA ILE A 185 17.15 -3.48 15.33
C ILE A 185 15.68 -3.89 15.26
N ARG A 186 15.09 -4.36 16.36
CA ARG A 186 13.65 -4.71 16.41
C ARG A 186 12.79 -3.48 16.13
N ASP A 187 13.12 -2.35 16.75
CA ASP A 187 12.40 -1.10 16.55
C ASP A 187 12.51 -0.63 15.09
N THR A 188 13.65 -0.87 14.45
CA THR A 188 13.86 -0.58 13.03
C THR A 188 13.03 -1.51 12.14
N LEU A 189 13.05 -2.82 12.42
CA LEU A 189 12.27 -3.81 11.66
C LEU A 189 10.77 -3.57 11.76
N VAL A 190 10.26 -3.37 12.98
CA VAL A 190 8.83 -3.18 13.24
C VAL A 190 8.37 -1.77 12.88
N GLY A 191 9.18 -0.76 13.18
CA GLY A 191 8.81 0.65 13.04
C GLY A 191 9.02 1.23 11.64
N ILE A 192 9.95 0.67 10.86
CA ILE A 192 10.38 1.21 9.56
C ILE A 192 10.19 0.19 8.43
N LEU A 193 10.81 -0.99 8.54
CA LEU A 193 10.83 -1.97 7.43
C LEU A 193 9.47 -2.63 7.20
N LEU A 194 8.85 -3.16 8.25
CA LEU A 194 7.58 -3.89 8.16
C LEU A 194 6.44 -3.05 7.55
N PRO A 195 6.23 -1.78 7.95
CA PRO A 195 5.28 -0.90 7.26
C PRO A 195 5.61 -0.70 5.77
N SER A 196 6.89 -0.55 5.43
CA SER A 196 7.30 -0.32 4.04
C SER A 196 7.07 -1.55 3.16
N LEU A 197 7.34 -2.75 3.69
CA LEU A 197 6.99 -4.03 3.06
C LEU A 197 5.47 -4.18 2.88
N ALA A 198 4.70 -3.87 3.92
CA ALA A 198 3.25 -3.96 3.89
C ALA A 198 2.63 -2.98 2.88
N MET A 199 3.21 -1.79 2.70
CA MET A 199 2.76 -0.84 1.68
C MET A 199 3.15 -1.28 0.25
N ALA A 200 4.28 -1.99 0.10
CA ALA A 200 4.74 -2.51 -1.20
C ALA A 200 3.88 -3.68 -1.72
N ASP A 201 3.39 -4.52 -0.82
CA ASP A 201 2.50 -5.66 -1.11
C ASP A 201 1.39 -5.80 -0.06
N ILE A 202 0.35 -4.98 -0.19
CA ILE A 202 -0.82 -5.01 0.70
C ILE A 202 -1.52 -6.38 0.69
N PRO A 203 -1.83 -7.01 -0.47
CA PRO A 203 -2.46 -8.32 -0.49
C PRO A 203 -1.63 -9.39 0.24
N GLY A 204 -0.31 -9.42 0.01
CA GLY A 204 0.60 -10.33 0.70
C GLY A 204 0.61 -10.11 2.21
N TYR A 205 0.69 -8.86 2.65
CA TYR A 205 0.61 -8.52 4.07
C TYR A 205 -0.70 -8.96 4.71
N LEU A 206 -1.84 -8.67 4.08
CA LEU A 206 -3.16 -9.06 4.58
C LEU A 206 -3.30 -10.59 4.69
N HIS A 207 -2.74 -11.33 3.73
CA HIS A 207 -2.72 -12.79 3.78
C HIS A 207 -1.87 -13.31 4.95
N VAL A 208 -0.69 -12.72 5.18
CA VAL A 208 0.17 -13.12 6.31
C VAL A 208 -0.54 -12.87 7.65
N ILE A 209 -1.10 -11.67 7.88
CA ILE A 209 -1.76 -11.37 9.16
C ILE A 209 -3.02 -12.22 9.39
N GLU A 210 -3.76 -12.57 8.34
CA GLU A 210 -4.89 -13.50 8.41
C GLU A 210 -4.43 -14.88 8.89
N SER A 211 -3.31 -15.38 8.36
CA SER A 211 -2.70 -16.63 8.83
C SER A 211 -2.19 -16.52 10.27
N GLN A 212 -1.58 -15.39 10.65
CA GLN A 212 -1.02 -15.18 12.00
C GLN A 212 -2.10 -15.17 13.09
N ILE A 213 -3.30 -14.63 12.83
CA ILE A 213 -4.41 -14.66 13.80
C ILE A 213 -4.74 -16.08 14.25
N TRP A 214 -4.73 -17.04 13.32
CA TRP A 214 -5.14 -18.42 13.61
C TRP A 214 -3.99 -19.32 14.07
N SER A 215 -2.75 -18.99 13.69
CA SER A 215 -1.58 -19.84 13.94
C SER A 215 -0.80 -19.46 15.19
N THR A 216 -0.96 -18.24 15.71
CA THR A 216 -0.23 -17.75 16.89
C THR A 216 -1.09 -17.78 18.15
N ALA A 217 -0.45 -17.80 19.31
CA ALA A 217 -1.14 -17.77 20.59
C ALA A 217 -1.89 -16.44 20.79
N SER A 218 -2.98 -16.47 21.55
CA SER A 218 -3.82 -15.29 21.80
C SER A 218 -3.10 -14.15 22.54
N ASP A 219 -2.02 -14.45 23.26
CA ASP A 219 -1.19 -13.49 23.99
C ASP A 219 0.03 -13.00 23.18
N SER A 220 0.19 -13.47 21.94
CA SER A 220 1.31 -13.09 21.08
C SER A 220 1.36 -11.57 20.84
N PRO A 221 2.54 -10.94 20.91
CA PRO A 221 2.73 -9.53 20.56
C PRO A 221 2.59 -9.26 19.06
N VAL A 222 2.57 -10.30 18.21
CA VAL A 222 2.40 -10.19 16.75
C VAL A 222 1.09 -9.48 16.41
N HIS A 223 0.00 -9.75 17.14
CA HIS A 223 -1.31 -9.12 16.91
C HIS A 223 -1.25 -7.60 17.07
N VAL A 224 -0.58 -7.11 18.11
CA VAL A 224 -0.43 -5.67 18.36
C VAL A 224 0.47 -5.03 17.31
N VAL A 225 1.58 -5.69 16.95
CA VAL A 225 2.47 -5.21 15.88
C VAL A 225 1.73 -5.12 14.55
N ALA A 226 0.95 -6.14 14.19
CA ALA A 226 0.13 -6.15 12.99
C ALA A 226 -0.88 -4.98 12.99
N LEU A 227 -1.58 -4.72 14.09
CA LEU A 227 -2.48 -3.57 14.20
C LEU A 227 -1.76 -2.22 14.05
N MET A 228 -0.57 -2.07 14.63
CA MET A 228 0.24 -0.85 14.49
C MET A 228 0.75 -0.65 13.06
N THR A 229 1.20 -1.72 12.40
CA THR A 229 1.59 -1.69 10.98
C THR A 229 0.39 -1.35 10.10
N LEU A 230 -0.77 -1.93 10.35
CA LEU A 230 -2.00 -1.63 9.62
C LEU A 230 -2.37 -0.14 9.70
N ILE A 231 -2.24 0.49 10.87
CA ILE A 231 -2.42 1.95 11.02
C ILE A 231 -1.45 2.73 10.12
N ARG A 232 -0.20 2.28 9.98
CA ARG A 232 0.78 2.92 9.07
C ARG A 232 0.40 2.73 7.61
N VAL A 233 -0.08 1.56 7.21
CA VAL A 233 -0.55 1.28 5.83
C VAL A 233 -1.77 2.14 5.49
N VAL A 234 -2.75 2.23 6.39
CA VAL A 234 -3.94 3.09 6.25
C VAL A 234 -3.55 4.55 6.00
N ARG A 235 -2.51 5.05 6.69
CA ARG A 235 -2.03 6.43 6.53
C ARG A 235 -1.16 6.63 5.29
N GLY A 236 -0.32 5.65 4.94
CA GLY A 236 0.68 5.77 3.89
C GLY A 236 0.12 5.56 2.49
N CYS A 237 -0.71 4.53 2.27
CA CYS A 237 -1.22 4.17 0.94
C CYS A 237 -2.72 3.82 0.95
N PRO A 238 -3.61 4.71 1.43
CA PRO A 238 -5.02 4.39 1.64
C PRO A 238 -5.74 3.91 0.38
N ARG A 239 -5.45 4.49 -0.79
CA ARG A 239 -6.09 4.10 -2.06
C ARG A 239 -5.89 2.63 -2.39
N ASN A 240 -4.67 2.11 -2.20
CA ASN A 240 -4.33 0.72 -2.49
C ASN A 240 -4.97 -0.26 -1.48
N LEU A 241 -5.31 0.22 -0.28
CA LEU A 241 -5.99 -0.56 0.75
C LEU A 241 -7.52 -0.60 0.58
N ALA A 242 -8.11 0.40 -0.10
CA ALA A 242 -9.55 0.54 -0.27
C ALA A 242 -10.29 -0.72 -0.83
N PRO A 243 -9.73 -1.50 -1.77
CA PRO A 243 -10.38 -2.73 -2.25
C PRO A 243 -10.48 -3.83 -1.17
N TYR A 244 -9.68 -3.74 -0.11
CA TYR A 244 -9.55 -4.77 0.91
C TYR A 244 -10.16 -4.35 2.26
N LEU A 245 -10.96 -3.29 2.30
CA LEU A 245 -11.52 -2.74 3.54
C LEU A 245 -12.32 -3.77 4.35
N ASP A 246 -13.07 -4.66 3.70
CA ASP A 246 -13.80 -5.71 4.42
C ASP A 246 -12.84 -6.64 5.18
N LYS A 247 -11.77 -7.09 4.52
CA LYS A 247 -10.74 -7.93 5.16
C LYS A 247 -10.04 -7.20 6.31
N VAL A 248 -9.70 -5.94 6.11
CA VAL A 248 -9.07 -5.07 7.11
C VAL A 248 -9.97 -4.92 8.35
N VAL A 249 -11.25 -4.63 8.14
CA VAL A 249 -12.21 -4.49 9.24
C VAL A 249 -12.43 -5.82 9.94
N ILE A 250 -12.61 -6.93 9.21
CA ILE A 250 -12.76 -8.26 9.81
C ILE A 250 -11.56 -8.61 10.69
N PHE A 251 -10.34 -8.38 10.21
CA PHE A 251 -9.11 -8.57 11.00
C PHE A 251 -9.16 -7.76 12.31
N ILE A 252 -9.49 -6.47 12.23
CA ILE A 252 -9.59 -5.62 13.42
C ILE A 252 -10.66 -6.15 14.38
N LEU A 253 -11.85 -6.52 13.89
CA LEU A 253 -12.94 -7.06 14.71
C LEU A 253 -12.57 -8.38 15.38
N GLN A 254 -11.87 -9.28 14.67
CA GLN A 254 -11.39 -10.55 15.22
C GLN A 254 -10.49 -10.34 16.44
N THR A 255 -9.59 -9.35 16.40
CA THR A 255 -8.72 -9.03 17.55
C THR A 255 -9.48 -8.48 18.78
N MET A 256 -10.75 -8.09 18.61
CA MET A 256 -11.60 -7.57 19.69
C MET A 256 -12.73 -8.52 20.09
N ASP A 257 -12.76 -9.74 19.53
CA ASP A 257 -13.83 -10.71 19.74
C ASP A 257 -14.04 -11.01 21.24
N PRO A 258 -15.26 -10.86 21.81
CA PRO A 258 -15.57 -11.30 23.17
C PRO A 258 -15.27 -12.78 23.43
N GLY A 259 -15.24 -13.64 22.41
CA GLY A 259 -14.90 -15.06 22.54
C GLY A 259 -13.45 -15.32 22.96
N ASN A 260 -12.52 -14.42 22.64
CA ASN A 260 -11.10 -14.55 22.98
C ASN A 260 -10.65 -13.45 23.94
N LEU A 261 -10.89 -13.67 25.24
CA LEU A 261 -10.63 -12.68 26.29
C LEU A 261 -9.15 -12.25 26.39
N THR A 262 -8.21 -13.16 26.13
CA THR A 262 -6.77 -12.86 26.22
C THR A 262 -6.34 -11.93 25.10
N MET A 263 -6.68 -12.27 23.86
CA MET A 263 -6.35 -11.44 22.70
C MET A 263 -7.04 -10.08 22.80
N ARG A 264 -8.32 -10.07 23.18
CA ARG A 264 -9.08 -8.83 23.41
C ARG A 264 -8.41 -7.95 24.47
N ARG A 265 -8.00 -8.49 25.61
CA ARG A 265 -7.35 -7.70 26.67
C ARG A 265 -6.09 -6.99 26.17
N ASN A 266 -5.28 -7.68 25.36
CA ASN A 266 -4.01 -7.14 24.88
C ASN A 266 -4.19 -6.19 23.69
N CYS A 267 -5.16 -6.45 22.82
CA CYS A 267 -5.31 -5.74 21.54
C CYS A 267 -6.34 -4.60 21.56
N LEU A 268 -7.33 -4.61 22.47
CA LEU A 268 -8.51 -3.72 22.41
C LEU A 268 -8.16 -2.24 22.13
N GLN A 269 -7.18 -1.68 22.84
CA GLN A 269 -6.79 -0.28 22.67
C GLN A 269 -6.20 -0.01 21.27
N SER A 270 -5.32 -0.90 20.81
CA SER A 270 -4.69 -0.84 19.48
C SER A 270 -5.72 -1.05 18.38
N SER A 271 -6.63 -2.01 18.55
CA SER A 271 -7.71 -2.31 17.62
C SER A 271 -8.70 -1.16 17.49
N MET A 272 -9.11 -0.53 18.61
CA MET A 272 -9.97 0.65 18.58
C MET A 272 -9.28 1.85 17.93
N THR A 273 -7.97 2.00 18.14
CA THR A 273 -7.18 3.05 17.47
C THR A 273 -7.11 2.79 15.96
N ALA A 274 -6.87 1.54 15.55
CA ALA A 274 -6.87 1.14 14.14
C ALA A 274 -8.24 1.34 13.49
N LEU A 275 -9.32 0.96 14.16
CA LEU A 275 -10.67 1.15 13.66
C LEU A 275 -11.01 2.63 13.46
N LYS A 276 -10.72 3.49 14.45
CA LYS A 276 -10.93 4.94 14.34
C LYS A 276 -10.12 5.54 13.21
N GLU A 277 -8.89 5.08 13.01
CA GLU A 277 -8.05 5.52 11.91
C GLU A 277 -8.63 5.14 10.55
N VAL A 278 -9.11 3.90 10.41
CA VAL A 278 -9.78 3.40 9.21
C VAL A 278 -11.04 4.23 8.92
N VAL A 279 -11.92 4.46 9.91
CA VAL A 279 -13.13 5.30 9.76
C VAL A 279 -12.77 6.74 9.36
N ARG A 280 -11.69 7.30 9.91
CA ARG A 280 -11.25 8.68 9.62
C ARG A 280 -10.78 8.84 8.17
N VAL A 281 -10.05 7.85 7.66
CA VAL A 281 -9.40 7.90 6.34
C VAL A 281 -10.37 7.47 5.22
N PHE A 282 -11.22 6.49 5.47
CA PHE A 282 -12.09 5.90 4.46
C PHE A 282 -13.54 6.37 4.61
N PRO A 283 -14.05 7.24 3.71
CA PRO A 283 -15.45 7.67 3.76
C PRO A 283 -16.44 6.54 3.52
N MET A 284 -16.00 5.41 2.96
CA MET A 284 -16.79 4.19 2.74
C MET A 284 -17.08 3.41 4.03
N ILE A 285 -16.61 3.90 5.17
CA ILE A 285 -16.80 3.28 6.48
C ILE A 285 -17.42 4.31 7.42
N ALA A 286 -18.48 3.91 8.10
CA ALA A 286 -19.14 4.75 9.10
C ALA A 286 -19.22 3.99 10.42
N LEU A 287 -18.86 4.65 11.51
CA LEU A 287 -19.03 4.16 12.88
C LEU A 287 -20.03 5.07 13.59
N ASN A 288 -21.02 4.47 14.23
CA ASN A 288 -21.95 5.18 15.10
C ASN A 288 -21.68 4.77 16.55
N ASP A 289 -21.15 5.71 17.34
CA ASP A 289 -20.79 5.47 18.74
C ASP A 289 -22.04 5.21 19.63
N ALA A 290 -23.18 5.83 19.31
CA ALA A 290 -24.40 5.73 20.12
C ALA A 290 -25.12 4.39 19.94
N SER A 291 -25.17 3.86 18.72
CA SER A 291 -25.81 2.58 18.39
C SER A 291 -24.85 1.40 18.37
N THR A 292 -23.54 1.64 18.63
CA THR A 292 -22.47 0.65 18.58
C THR A 292 -22.44 -0.16 17.27
N ARG A 293 -22.71 0.50 16.13
CA ARG A 293 -22.76 -0.12 14.80
C ARG A 293 -21.66 0.41 13.90
N LEU A 294 -21.11 -0.49 13.10
CA LEU A 294 -20.11 -0.21 12.08
C LEU A 294 -20.64 -0.63 10.72
N ALA A 295 -20.63 0.27 9.74
CA ALA A 295 -20.98 -0.01 8.37
C ALA A 295 -19.74 0.07 7.48
N VAL A 296 -19.56 -0.94 6.62
CA VAL A 296 -18.45 -1.03 5.66
C VAL A 296 -19.04 -1.23 4.27
N GLY A 297 -18.82 -0.27 3.39
CA GLY A 297 -19.22 -0.34 1.99
C GLY A 297 -18.14 -0.95 1.11
N ASP A 298 -18.55 -1.70 0.09
CA ASP A 298 -17.66 -2.11 -0.98
C ASP A 298 -17.17 -0.87 -1.76
N ALA A 299 -15.88 -0.56 -1.64
CA ALA A 299 -15.23 0.58 -2.29
C ALA A 299 -15.21 0.44 -3.82
N ILE A 300 -14.76 -0.73 -4.28
CA ILE A 300 -14.58 -1.09 -5.68
C ILE A 300 -15.32 -2.41 -5.90
N GLY A 301 -16.18 -2.43 -6.91
CA GLY A 301 -16.98 -3.59 -7.24
C GLY A 301 -17.86 -3.35 -8.45
N GLU A 302 -18.64 -4.35 -8.81
CA GLU A 302 -19.70 -4.19 -9.79
C GLU A 302 -20.85 -3.40 -9.18
N ILE A 303 -21.37 -2.37 -9.86
CA ILE A 303 -22.47 -1.54 -9.35
C ILE A 303 -23.69 -2.38 -9.01
N ASN A 304 -23.92 -3.47 -9.75
CA ASN A 304 -25.06 -4.37 -9.58
C ASN A 304 -24.88 -5.38 -8.43
N ASN A 305 -23.70 -5.46 -7.82
CA ASN A 305 -23.39 -6.37 -6.72
C ASN A 305 -22.79 -5.64 -5.51
N ALA A 306 -22.93 -4.31 -5.47
CA ALA A 306 -22.41 -3.50 -4.39
C ALA A 306 -23.18 -3.79 -3.09
N SER A 307 -22.46 -4.03 -2.00
CA SER A 307 -23.06 -4.30 -0.70
C SER A 307 -22.49 -3.41 0.40
N ILE A 308 -23.28 -3.20 1.44
CA ILE A 308 -22.82 -2.61 2.70
C ILE A 308 -23.00 -3.64 3.79
N ARG A 309 -21.92 -3.98 4.49
CA ARG A 309 -21.93 -4.92 5.60
C ARG A 309 -22.01 -4.13 6.91
N VAL A 310 -22.98 -4.48 7.74
CA VAL A 310 -23.20 -3.84 9.05
C VAL A 310 -22.82 -4.83 10.14
N TYR A 311 -21.91 -4.38 11.01
CA TYR A 311 -21.37 -5.12 12.14
C TYR A 311 -21.86 -4.48 13.45
N ASP A 312 -22.10 -5.32 14.44
CA ASP A 312 -22.33 -4.88 15.82
C ASP A 312 -21.00 -4.89 16.58
N MET A 313 -20.66 -3.73 17.15
CA MET A 313 -19.41 -3.52 17.89
C MET A 313 -19.45 -4.11 19.29
N GLN A 314 -20.61 -4.54 19.80
CA GLN A 314 -20.66 -5.24 21.09
C GLN A 314 -20.29 -6.71 20.96
N SER A 315 -20.89 -7.39 19.97
CA SER A 315 -20.64 -8.81 19.68
C SER A 315 -19.51 -9.05 18.67
N MET A 316 -19.03 -8.03 17.96
CA MET A 316 -18.08 -8.13 16.84
C MET A 316 -18.57 -9.03 15.69
N THR A 317 -19.89 -9.17 15.54
CA THR A 317 -20.50 -10.03 14.51
C THR A 317 -21.18 -9.22 13.43
N LYS A 318 -21.23 -9.80 12.22
CA LYS A 318 -21.99 -9.26 11.11
C LYS A 318 -23.49 -9.43 11.40
N VAL A 319 -24.21 -8.32 11.48
CA VAL A 319 -25.64 -8.31 11.78
C VAL A 319 -26.46 -8.30 10.50
N LYS A 320 -26.04 -7.48 9.52
CA LYS A 320 -26.79 -7.28 8.27
C LYS A 320 -25.92 -7.02 7.05
N VAL A 321 -26.53 -7.27 5.90
CA VAL A 321 -26.05 -6.85 4.59
C VAL A 321 -27.13 -5.96 3.98
N LEU A 322 -26.78 -4.75 3.58
CA LEU A 322 -27.64 -3.84 2.84
C LEU A 322 -27.26 -3.94 1.38
N ASP A 323 -28.27 -4.13 0.53
CA ASP A 323 -28.09 -4.16 -0.90
C ASP A 323 -27.94 -2.73 -1.41
N ALA A 324 -26.74 -2.41 -1.92
CA ALA A 324 -26.41 -1.15 -2.56
C ALA A 324 -26.37 -1.29 -4.08
N SER A 325 -26.89 -2.38 -4.65
CA SER A 325 -27.09 -2.48 -6.09
C SER A 325 -27.93 -1.32 -6.63
N GLY A 326 -27.65 -0.90 -7.85
CA GLY A 326 -28.52 0.06 -8.55
C GLY A 326 -29.91 -0.55 -8.76
N PRO A 327 -30.98 0.25 -8.79
CA PRO A 327 -32.27 -0.28 -9.21
C PRO A 327 -32.13 -0.91 -10.61
N PRO A 328 -32.68 -2.11 -10.85
CA PRO A 328 -32.71 -2.70 -12.18
C PRO A 328 -33.47 -1.75 -13.11
N GLY A 329 -32.75 -1.10 -14.02
CA GLY A 329 -33.31 -0.05 -14.89
C GLY A 329 -32.77 1.37 -14.63
N LEU A 330 -31.49 1.51 -14.26
CA LEU A 330 -30.79 2.79 -14.42
C LEU A 330 -31.10 3.35 -15.83
N PRO A 331 -31.49 4.62 -15.99
CA PRO A 331 -31.52 5.21 -17.32
C PRO A 331 -30.12 5.08 -17.90
N ASN A 332 -30.01 4.53 -19.11
CA ASN A 332 -28.78 4.58 -19.92
C ASN A 332 -28.45 6.04 -20.30
N LEU A 333 -28.27 6.92 -19.32
CA LEU A 333 -27.79 8.30 -19.51
C LEU A 333 -26.33 8.30 -20.01
N LEU A 334 -25.64 7.16 -19.82
CA LEU A 334 -24.35 6.82 -20.41
C LEU A 334 -24.61 5.61 -21.33
N GLY A 335 -24.94 5.86 -22.59
CA GLY A 335 -25.20 4.80 -23.57
C GLY A 335 -24.00 3.87 -23.70
N GLY A 336 -24.12 2.64 -23.20
CA GLY A 336 -23.12 1.59 -23.28
C GLY A 336 -23.52 0.46 -22.33
N THR A 337 -23.43 -0.78 -22.79
CA THR A 337 -23.83 -1.97 -22.02
C THR A 337 -22.82 -2.22 -20.88
N ILE A 338 -22.98 -1.55 -19.74
CA ILE A 338 -22.15 -1.72 -18.52
C ILE A 338 -22.51 -3.05 -17.84
N GLU A 339 -22.44 -4.18 -18.54
CA GLU A 339 -22.95 -5.43 -17.99
C GLU A 339 -22.00 -6.09 -16.98
N LYS A 340 -20.70 -5.73 -16.94
CA LYS A 340 -19.70 -6.27 -15.98
C LYS A 340 -18.50 -5.35 -15.70
N ALA A 341 -18.67 -4.02 -15.74
CA ALA A 341 -17.54 -3.13 -15.48
C ALA A 341 -17.32 -2.95 -13.95
N ILE A 342 -16.11 -3.26 -13.48
CA ILE A 342 -15.66 -2.91 -12.13
C ILE A 342 -15.60 -1.37 -12.06
N THR A 343 -16.22 -0.78 -11.04
CA THR A 343 -16.23 0.68 -10.83
C THR A 343 -16.13 1.00 -9.33
N THR A 344 -16.03 2.28 -8.99
CA THR A 344 -16.16 2.72 -7.59
C THR A 344 -17.64 2.63 -7.18
N ALA A 345 -17.97 1.66 -6.32
CA ALA A 345 -19.34 1.32 -5.99
C ALA A 345 -19.91 2.27 -4.93
N ILE A 346 -19.23 2.39 -3.79
CA ILE A 346 -19.60 3.31 -2.70
C ILE A 346 -18.46 4.30 -2.50
N SER A 347 -18.80 5.58 -2.45
CA SER A 347 -17.85 6.69 -2.28
C SER A 347 -17.89 7.28 -0.88
N ALA A 348 -19.07 7.29 -0.23
CA ALA A 348 -19.21 7.73 1.16
C ALA A 348 -20.39 7.04 1.87
N LEU A 349 -20.28 6.85 3.18
CA LEU A 349 -21.30 6.34 4.09
C LEU A 349 -21.47 7.27 5.29
N SER A 350 -22.68 7.33 5.84
CA SER A 350 -22.94 8.02 7.11
C SER A 350 -24.17 7.46 7.81
N PHE A 351 -24.07 7.19 9.11
CA PHE A 351 -25.22 6.85 9.94
C PHE A 351 -25.97 8.12 10.34
N SER A 352 -27.29 8.02 10.46
CA SER A 352 -28.08 9.08 11.09
C SER A 352 -27.65 9.31 12.54
N PRO A 353 -27.86 10.52 13.10
CA PRO A 353 -27.46 10.83 14.47
C PRO A 353 -28.07 9.91 15.53
N ASP A 354 -29.30 9.43 15.29
CA ASP A 354 -30.00 8.46 16.13
C ASP A 354 -29.54 7.00 15.92
N GLY A 355 -28.72 6.73 14.90
CA GLY A 355 -28.27 5.38 14.52
C GLY A 355 -29.35 4.50 13.87
N GLU A 356 -30.53 5.06 13.60
CA GLU A 356 -31.70 4.38 13.04
C GLU A 356 -31.82 4.52 11.52
N GLY A 357 -30.74 4.92 10.85
CA GLY A 357 -30.67 4.90 9.41
C GLY A 357 -29.25 5.04 8.89
N LEU A 358 -29.05 4.65 7.64
CA LEU A 358 -27.77 4.73 6.95
C LEU A 358 -27.95 5.36 5.59
N VAL A 359 -27.03 6.24 5.21
CA VAL A 359 -26.96 6.88 3.89
C VAL A 359 -25.69 6.44 3.20
N ALA A 360 -25.78 6.17 1.90
CA ALA A 360 -24.63 5.91 1.05
C ALA A 360 -24.65 6.80 -0.19
N PHE A 361 -23.50 7.29 -0.61
CA PHE A 361 -23.31 8.01 -1.87
C PHE A 361 -22.41 7.21 -2.80
N SER A 362 -22.73 7.23 -4.10
CA SER A 362 -21.94 6.62 -5.17
C SER A 362 -21.69 7.64 -6.27
N GLU A 363 -20.41 7.91 -6.55
CA GLU A 363 -19.96 8.84 -7.59
C GLU A 363 -20.31 8.34 -9.00
N CYS A 364 -20.00 7.09 -9.33
CA CYS A 364 -20.26 6.53 -10.67
C CYS A 364 -21.75 6.46 -11.02
N GLY A 365 -22.62 6.28 -10.02
CA GLY A 365 -24.07 6.26 -10.21
C GLY A 365 -24.77 7.60 -9.97
N LEU A 366 -24.02 8.65 -9.54
CA LEU A 366 -24.55 9.94 -9.10
C LEU A 366 -25.81 9.79 -8.23
N MET A 367 -25.73 8.91 -7.23
CA MET A 367 -26.92 8.47 -6.48
C MET A 367 -26.65 8.44 -4.98
N ILE A 368 -27.63 8.92 -4.22
CA ILE A 368 -27.71 8.79 -2.77
C ILE A 368 -28.75 7.73 -2.44
N ARG A 369 -28.36 6.76 -1.62
CA ARG A 369 -29.19 5.65 -1.15
C ARG A 369 -29.45 5.80 0.34
N TRP A 370 -30.67 5.50 0.77
CA TRP A 370 -31.11 5.63 2.15
C TRP A 370 -31.81 4.35 2.63
N TRP A 371 -31.40 3.87 3.79
CA TRP A 371 -32.03 2.74 4.48
C TRP A 371 -32.52 3.21 5.85
N SER A 372 -33.84 3.24 6.05
CA SER A 372 -34.49 3.39 7.35
C SER A 372 -35.99 3.07 7.25
N LEU A 373 -36.53 2.33 8.23
CA LEU A 373 -37.97 2.07 8.36
C LEU A 373 -38.56 2.76 9.60
N GLY A 374 -37.97 3.89 10.00
CA GLY A 374 -38.33 4.63 11.21
C GLY A 374 -37.70 4.02 12.47
N SER A 375 -38.22 4.41 13.63
CA SER A 375 -37.65 4.00 14.92
C SER A 375 -37.64 2.48 15.06
N VAL A 376 -36.54 1.97 15.61
CA VAL A 376 -36.37 0.58 16.01
C VAL A 376 -36.36 -0.36 14.80
N TRP A 377 -36.01 0.13 13.61
CA TRP A 377 -36.07 -0.70 12.40
C TRP A 377 -35.06 -1.84 12.43
N TRP A 378 -33.92 -1.65 13.08
CA TRP A 378 -32.92 -2.70 13.24
C TRP A 378 -33.45 -3.90 14.04
N GLU A 379 -34.35 -3.70 14.99
CA GLU A 379 -35.00 -4.80 15.72
C GLU A 379 -36.12 -5.45 14.90
N LYS A 380 -36.75 -4.69 14.00
CA LYS A 380 -37.76 -5.20 13.06
C LYS A 380 -37.15 -6.06 11.95
N LEU A 381 -35.85 -5.90 11.67
CA LEU A 381 -35.16 -6.76 10.74
C LEU A 381 -34.90 -8.13 11.36
N SER A 382 -35.17 -9.19 10.61
CA SER A 382 -34.83 -10.57 11.00
C SER A 382 -33.32 -10.70 11.25
N ARG A 383 -32.85 -11.58 12.14
CA ARG A 383 -31.41 -11.81 12.38
C ARG A 383 -30.69 -12.60 11.27
N ASN A 384 -31.21 -12.58 10.05
CA ASN A 384 -30.61 -13.24 8.89
C ASN A 384 -29.70 -12.28 8.10
N LEU A 385 -28.82 -12.83 7.27
CA LEU A 385 -27.94 -12.06 6.38
C LEU A 385 -28.54 -11.84 4.98
N VAL A 386 -29.86 -11.94 4.84
CA VAL A 386 -30.53 -11.66 3.56
C VAL A 386 -30.38 -10.16 3.25
N PRO A 387 -29.88 -9.78 2.05
CA PRO A 387 -29.67 -8.39 1.69
C PRO A 387 -30.94 -7.55 1.81
N VAL A 388 -30.85 -6.39 2.47
CA VAL A 388 -31.96 -5.45 2.64
C VAL A 388 -31.92 -4.40 1.54
N GLN A 389 -32.99 -4.31 0.77
CA GLN A 389 -33.14 -3.33 -0.30
C GLN A 389 -33.20 -1.90 0.23
N CYS A 390 -32.72 -0.96 -0.59
CA CYS A 390 -32.75 0.47 -0.30
C CYS A 390 -34.18 0.99 -0.17
N THR A 391 -34.44 1.83 0.84
CA THR A 391 -35.77 2.42 1.08
C THR A 391 -36.05 3.58 0.11
N LYS A 392 -35.05 4.43 -0.13
CA LYS A 392 -35.17 5.58 -1.04
C LYS A 392 -33.86 5.81 -1.78
N VAL A 393 -33.98 6.09 -3.08
CA VAL A 393 -32.84 6.46 -3.94
C VAL A 393 -33.09 7.87 -4.48
N ILE A 394 -32.07 8.72 -4.45
CA ILE A 394 -32.08 10.08 -5.00
C ILE A 394 -30.99 10.15 -6.06
N PHE A 395 -31.37 10.51 -7.29
CA PHE A 395 -30.43 10.76 -8.37
C PHE A 395 -30.00 12.23 -8.36
N LEU A 396 -28.70 12.46 -8.54
CA LEU A 396 -28.08 13.77 -8.59
C LEU A 396 -27.89 14.19 -10.05
N PRO A 397 -28.13 15.47 -10.39
CA PRO A 397 -27.74 15.97 -11.69
C PRO A 397 -26.21 15.97 -11.82
N PRO A 398 -25.66 15.80 -13.03
CA PRO A 398 -24.22 15.97 -13.26
C PRO A 398 -23.82 17.43 -12.97
N TRP A 399 -22.76 17.64 -12.19
CA TRP A 399 -22.30 19.00 -11.83
C TRP A 399 -21.18 19.52 -12.73
N GLU A 400 -21.00 20.84 -12.72
CA GLU A 400 -19.87 21.56 -13.33
C GLU A 400 -18.55 21.12 -12.64
N GLY A 401 -17.99 20.02 -13.13
CA GLY A 401 -16.83 19.34 -12.55
C GLY A 401 -16.72 17.88 -13.02
N PHE A 402 -17.87 17.30 -13.41
CA PHE A 402 -17.95 16.01 -14.13
C PHE A 402 -18.00 16.19 -15.65
N SER A 403 -17.84 17.43 -16.15
CA SER A 403 -17.73 17.73 -17.58
C SER A 403 -16.52 16.98 -18.17
N PRO A 404 -16.66 16.32 -19.34
CA PRO A 404 -15.57 15.63 -20.03
C PRO A 404 -14.40 16.54 -20.48
N THR A 405 -14.46 17.84 -20.19
CA THR A 405 -13.44 18.84 -20.57
C THR A 405 -12.59 19.36 -19.41
N SER A 406 -12.81 18.90 -18.17
CA SER A 406 -11.88 19.18 -17.06
C SER A 406 -10.65 18.27 -17.21
N THR A 407 -9.46 18.77 -16.88
CA THR A 407 -8.13 18.10 -17.02
C THR A 407 -7.98 16.75 -16.31
N ARG A 408 -9.02 16.28 -15.62
CA ARG A 408 -9.19 14.92 -15.14
C ARG A 408 -9.96 14.18 -16.23
N SER A 409 -9.33 13.25 -16.96
CA SER A 409 -10.04 12.34 -17.85
C SER A 409 -11.22 11.76 -17.07
N SER A 410 -12.44 12.22 -17.37
CA SER A 410 -13.58 11.84 -16.56
C SER A 410 -13.71 10.32 -16.66
N ILE A 411 -14.00 9.67 -15.54
CA ILE A 411 -14.25 8.22 -15.54
C ILE A 411 -15.32 7.89 -16.60
N MET A 412 -16.26 8.81 -16.83
CA MET A 412 -17.22 8.77 -17.94
C MET A 412 -16.57 8.85 -19.34
N ALA A 413 -15.61 9.74 -19.59
CA ALA A 413 -14.90 9.85 -20.86
C ALA A 413 -14.06 8.60 -21.18
N THR A 414 -13.47 7.98 -20.15
CA THR A 414 -12.68 6.75 -20.31
C THR A 414 -13.58 5.54 -20.59
N MET A 415 -14.79 5.51 -20.01
CA MET A 415 -15.79 4.47 -20.26
C MET A 415 -16.43 4.57 -21.65
N LEU A 416 -16.61 5.79 -22.18
CA LEU A 416 -17.23 6.04 -23.49
C LEU A 416 -16.27 5.83 -24.69
N HIS A 417 -14.95 5.94 -24.48
CA HIS A 417 -13.97 5.88 -25.59
C HIS A 417 -13.57 4.46 -26.01
N ASP A 418 -13.87 3.44 -25.21
CA ASP A 418 -13.40 2.06 -25.41
C ASP A 418 -14.30 1.21 -26.33
N ASP A 419 -15.54 1.64 -26.60
CA ASP A 419 -16.48 0.87 -27.42
C ASP A 419 -16.10 0.81 -28.90
N GLU A 420 -15.26 1.73 -29.41
CA GLU A 420 -14.79 1.68 -30.80
C GLU A 420 -13.65 0.67 -31.06
N ARG A 421 -13.01 0.10 -30.03
CA ARG A 421 -11.87 -0.83 -30.19
C ARG A 421 -12.15 -2.28 -29.78
N ALA A 422 -13.37 -2.63 -29.37
CA ALA A 422 -13.70 -3.92 -28.75
C ALA A 422 -13.81 -5.14 -29.71
N ASN A 423 -13.27 -5.08 -30.93
CA ASN A 423 -13.29 -6.20 -31.88
C ASN A 423 -11.89 -6.78 -32.14
N SER A 424 -11.27 -7.39 -31.12
CA SER A 424 -10.22 -8.41 -31.34
C SER A 424 -10.23 -9.45 -30.21
N PRO A 425 -10.36 -10.77 -30.50
CA PRO A 425 -10.44 -11.77 -29.45
C PRO A 425 -9.05 -12.36 -29.11
N GLY A 426 -8.79 -12.55 -27.80
CA GLY A 426 -7.80 -13.51 -27.30
C GLY A 426 -6.74 -12.95 -26.36
N ASN A 427 -6.61 -13.57 -25.18
CA ASN A 427 -5.52 -13.45 -24.18
C ASN A 427 -5.27 -12.17 -23.36
N ASN A 428 -5.83 -11.00 -23.71
CA ASN A 428 -5.51 -9.75 -22.99
C ASN A 428 -6.49 -9.35 -21.86
N LYS A 429 -7.51 -10.16 -21.54
CA LYS A 429 -8.57 -9.77 -20.59
C LYS A 429 -8.07 -9.57 -19.15
N ALA A 430 -7.27 -10.50 -18.60
CA ALA A 430 -6.80 -10.41 -17.22
C ALA A 430 -5.80 -9.25 -17.00
N ALA A 431 -4.92 -9.00 -17.97
CA ALA A 431 -4.03 -7.83 -17.95
C ALA A 431 -4.85 -6.53 -18.01
N SER A 432 -5.88 -6.48 -18.87
CA SER A 432 -6.77 -5.32 -18.98
C SER A 432 -7.61 -5.08 -17.71
N GLU A 433 -8.04 -6.12 -17.00
CA GLU A 433 -8.79 -6.00 -15.75
C GLU A 433 -7.90 -5.49 -14.61
N MET A 434 -6.66 -5.97 -14.53
CA MET A 434 -5.69 -5.51 -13.54
C MET A 434 -5.27 -4.06 -13.79
N ASP A 435 -5.11 -3.65 -15.05
CA ASP A 435 -4.80 -2.27 -15.40
C ASP A 435 -6.00 -1.33 -15.18
N ARG A 436 -7.24 -1.82 -15.41
CA ARG A 436 -8.47 -1.12 -15.03
C ARG A 436 -8.58 -0.93 -13.51
N LEU A 437 -8.30 -1.98 -12.73
CA LEU A 437 -8.30 -1.89 -11.27
C LEU A 437 -7.26 -0.88 -10.76
N LYS A 438 -6.04 -0.90 -11.32
CA LYS A 438 -5.00 0.11 -10.99
C LYS A 438 -5.48 1.53 -11.30
N LEU A 439 -6.13 1.74 -12.44
CA LEU A 439 -6.67 3.04 -12.82
C LEU A 439 -7.78 3.51 -11.86
N LEU A 440 -8.68 2.61 -11.46
CA LEU A 440 -9.74 2.91 -10.48
C LEU A 440 -9.15 3.25 -9.11
N ILE A 441 -8.18 2.47 -8.64
CA ILE A 441 -7.47 2.74 -7.39
C ILE A 441 -6.77 4.11 -7.44
N HIS A 442 -6.10 4.41 -8.55
CA HIS A 442 -5.42 5.70 -8.74
C HIS A 442 -6.42 6.87 -8.70
N ASN A 443 -7.59 6.69 -9.30
CA ASN A 443 -8.61 7.74 -9.43
C ASN A 443 -9.60 7.80 -8.25
N LEU A 444 -9.50 6.90 -7.28
CA LEU A 444 -10.39 6.86 -6.11
C LEU A 444 -10.28 8.15 -5.30
N ASP A 445 -11.39 8.87 -5.18
CA ASP A 445 -11.47 10.08 -4.38
C ASP A 445 -11.97 9.75 -2.96
N LEU A 446 -11.07 9.91 -1.99
CA LEU A 446 -11.33 9.67 -0.57
C LEU A 446 -11.77 10.95 0.17
N SER A 447 -12.03 12.06 -0.54
CA SER A 447 -12.41 13.35 0.05
C SER A 447 -13.91 13.53 0.25
N TYR A 448 -14.74 12.67 -0.33
CA TYR A 448 -16.20 12.74 -0.18
C TYR A 448 -16.61 12.58 1.28
N ARG A 449 -17.55 13.39 1.76
CA ARG A 449 -18.12 13.29 3.11
C ARG A 449 -19.64 13.51 3.08
N LEU A 450 -20.35 12.74 3.88
CA LEU A 450 -21.80 12.85 4.09
C LEU A 450 -22.07 13.27 5.53
N GLU A 451 -22.64 14.46 5.69
CA GLU A 451 -22.90 15.07 7.00
C GLU A 451 -24.39 15.36 7.19
N TRP A 452 -24.88 15.14 8.40
CA TRP A 452 -26.27 15.42 8.77
C TRP A 452 -26.41 16.87 9.22
N VAL A 453 -27.26 17.64 8.55
CA VAL A 453 -27.45 19.08 8.83
C VAL A 453 -28.82 19.36 9.45
N GLY A 454 -29.71 18.38 9.49
CA GLY A 454 -31.00 18.44 10.17
C GLY A 454 -31.79 17.16 10.01
N ASP A 455 -33.05 17.17 10.47
CA ASP A 455 -33.93 16.00 10.37
C ASP A 455 -34.11 15.56 8.92
N ARG A 456 -33.60 14.36 8.62
CA ARG A 456 -33.63 13.76 7.28
C ARG A 456 -32.98 14.63 6.19
N LYS A 457 -32.02 15.49 6.54
CA LYS A 457 -31.25 16.28 5.58
C LYS A 457 -29.77 15.94 5.63
N VAL A 458 -29.21 15.66 4.47
CA VAL A 458 -27.79 15.30 4.33
C VAL A 458 -27.09 16.22 3.37
N LYS A 459 -25.96 16.75 3.81
CA LYS A 459 -25.02 17.53 3.03
C LYS A 459 -23.94 16.61 2.48
N LEU A 460 -23.80 16.62 1.16
CA LEU A 460 -22.66 16.02 0.48
C LEU A 460 -21.58 17.11 0.35
N SER A 461 -20.32 16.73 0.58
CA SER A 461 -19.17 17.59 0.33
C SER A 461 -18.00 16.81 -0.26
N GLN A 462 -17.14 17.51 -0.98
CA GLN A 462 -15.91 16.98 -1.58
C GLN A 462 -14.81 18.02 -1.37
N HIS A 463 -13.65 17.60 -0.86
CA HIS A 463 -12.57 18.52 -0.46
C HIS A 463 -13.05 19.69 0.42
N SER A 464 -14.04 19.46 1.29
CA SER A 464 -14.72 20.48 2.13
C SER A 464 -15.59 21.50 1.38
N ASN A 465 -15.73 21.39 0.05
CA ASN A 465 -16.67 22.18 -0.73
C ASN A 465 -18.06 21.55 -0.65
N GLU A 466 -19.07 22.36 -0.36
CA GLU A 466 -20.45 21.91 -0.38
C GLU A 466 -20.90 21.66 -1.80
N LEU A 467 -21.31 20.42 -2.01
CA LEU A 467 -21.69 19.84 -3.27
C LEU A 467 -23.23 19.95 -3.41
N GLY A 468 -23.94 19.73 -2.30
CA GLY A 468 -25.37 20.02 -2.18
C GLY A 468 -25.97 19.45 -0.90
N THR A 469 -27.18 19.89 -0.57
CA THR A 469 -27.96 19.38 0.56
C THR A 469 -29.25 18.70 0.06
N PHE A 470 -29.51 17.48 0.51
CA PHE A 470 -30.59 16.61 0.02
C PHE A 470 -31.55 16.20 1.12
N GLN A 471 -32.84 16.18 0.79
CA GLN A 471 -33.92 15.74 1.68
C GLN A 471 -34.21 14.24 1.47
N LEU A 472 -34.02 13.45 2.54
CA LEU A 472 -34.30 12.01 2.62
C LEU A 472 -35.76 11.72 2.96
#